data_AF-A0A2D5W728-F1
#
_entry.id   AF-A0A2D5W728-F1
#
_cell.length_a   1.000
_cell.length_b   1.000
_cell.length_c   1.000
_cell.angle_alpha   90.00
_cell.angle_beta   90.00
_cell.angle_gamma   90.00
#
_symmetry.space_group_name_H-M   'P 1'
#
loop_
_entity.id
_entity.type
_entity.pdbx_description
1 polymer ?
#
loop_
_entity_poly.entity_id
_entity_poly.type
_entity_poly.pdbx_seq_one_letter_code
_entity_poly.pdbx_strand_id
1 'polypeptide(L)'
;MKHTIFNASLLLVLPLFACTQVAPAPAEQAQSESPAPTSSSAPAADQAVAAGAHTVKCGCVIEEVGHCGNYISIDGSFLPIANGKELGLGRMEWCGQGAVSVQAAGSVKGGEFIASTLDTDG
;
A
#
# COMPACT_ATOMS: atom_id res chain seq x y z
N MET A 1 49.73 14.17 -2.57
CA MET A 1 50.35 13.44 -1.44
C MET A 1 49.20 12.99 -0.53
N LYS A 2 48.83 11.69 -0.54
CA LYS A 2 48.96 10.72 0.59
C LYS A 2 48.23 11.21 1.87
N HIS A 3 47.18 10.58 2.42
CA HIS A 3 46.90 9.17 2.75
C HIS A 3 45.37 8.99 2.90
N THR A 4 44.66 8.08 2.22
CA THR A 4 44.36 6.66 2.57
C THR A 4 44.29 6.34 4.08
N ILE A 5 43.07 6.20 4.63
CA ILE A 5 42.83 5.42 5.85
C ILE A 5 41.80 4.34 5.55
N PHE A 6 42.31 3.12 5.68
CA PHE A 6 41.73 1.82 5.50
C PHE A 6 41.18 1.39 6.86
N ASN A 7 39.86 1.23 7.01
CA ASN A 7 39.29 0.66 8.23
C ASN A 7 38.74 -0.73 7.91
N ALA A 8 39.66 -1.69 7.98
CA ALA A 8 39.40 -3.11 8.01
C ALA A 8 39.32 -3.57 9.47
N SER A 9 38.54 -4.63 9.69
CA SER A 9 38.19 -5.27 10.99
C SER A 9 36.79 -4.84 11.44
N LEU A 10 35.87 -5.75 11.76
CA LEU A 10 36.12 -6.99 12.46
C LEU A 10 35.01 -8.00 12.13
N LEU A 11 35.44 -9.21 11.78
CA LEU A 11 34.67 -10.44 11.77
C LEU A 11 33.83 -10.57 13.05
N LEU A 12 32.53 -10.82 12.90
CA LEU A 12 31.75 -11.46 13.96
C LEU A 12 30.99 -12.65 13.39
N VAL A 13 31.36 -13.79 13.96
CA VAL A 13 31.01 -15.16 13.63
C VAL A 13 29.65 -15.50 14.21
N LEU A 14 28.80 -16.10 13.35
CA LEU A 14 27.70 -17.08 13.53
C LEU A 14 27.11 -17.31 14.95
N PRO A 15 25.78 -17.58 14.99
CA PRO A 15 25.41 -18.97 15.27
C PRO A 15 24.41 -19.54 14.26
N LEU A 16 24.73 -20.73 13.76
CA LEU A 16 23.82 -21.65 13.10
C LEU A 16 22.86 -22.20 14.16
N PHE A 17 21.64 -21.67 14.21
CA PHE A 17 20.55 -22.34 14.92
C PHE A 17 19.96 -23.45 14.03
N ALA A 18 20.62 -24.60 14.05
CA ALA A 18 20.03 -25.86 13.64
C ALA A 18 19.17 -26.40 14.80
N CYS A 19 17.88 -26.05 14.80
CA CYS A 19 16.89 -26.74 15.63
C CYS A 19 16.18 -27.79 14.77
N THR A 20 16.74 -28.99 14.79
CA THR A 20 16.05 -30.25 14.49
C THR A 20 15.08 -30.53 15.64
N GLN A 21 13.76 -30.47 15.42
CA GLN A 21 12.84 -31.23 16.27
C GLN A 21 11.50 -31.58 15.60
N VAL A 22 11.39 -32.88 15.35
CA VAL A 22 10.23 -33.75 15.66
C VAL A 22 8.90 -33.40 14.99
N ALA A 23 8.58 -34.20 13.98
CA ALA A 23 7.25 -34.36 13.42
C ALA A 23 6.26 -34.91 14.48
N PRO A 24 5.11 -34.25 14.70
CA PRO A 24 3.97 -34.86 15.36
C PRO A 24 3.12 -35.65 14.34
N ALA A 25 2.62 -36.80 14.79
CA ALA A 25 1.64 -37.65 14.13
C ALA A 25 0.37 -36.88 13.68
N PRO A 26 -0.39 -37.41 12.71
CA PRO A 26 -1.61 -36.77 12.24
C PRO A 26 -2.70 -36.90 13.31
N ALA A 27 -2.93 -35.81 14.04
CA ALA A 27 -4.12 -35.64 14.85
C ALA A 27 -5.25 -35.08 13.97
N GLU A 28 -6.16 -35.99 13.65
CA GLU A 28 -7.56 -35.70 13.34
C GLU A 28 -8.12 -34.68 14.34
N GLN A 29 -8.39 -33.46 13.89
CA GLN A 29 -9.18 -32.49 14.64
C GLN A 29 -10.21 -31.84 13.72
N ALA A 30 -11.46 -32.13 14.08
CA ALA A 30 -12.67 -31.55 13.57
C ALA A 30 -12.72 -30.02 13.74
N GLN A 31 -13.42 -29.39 12.80
CA GLN A 31 -14.21 -28.17 12.95
C GLN A 31 -13.52 -26.91 13.50
N SER A 32 -13.30 -25.96 12.59
CA SER A 32 -13.75 -24.58 12.83
C SER A 32 -13.91 -23.88 11.48
N GLU A 33 -15.15 -23.85 11.01
CA GLU A 33 -15.63 -22.79 10.12
C GLU A 33 -15.35 -21.46 10.82
N SER A 34 -14.23 -20.84 10.45
CA SER A 34 -14.02 -19.42 10.71
C SER A 34 -15.08 -18.69 9.91
N PRO A 35 -16.05 -18.00 10.54
CA PRO A 35 -17.01 -17.22 9.78
C PRO A 35 -16.22 -16.21 8.97
N ALA A 36 -16.34 -16.30 7.65
CA ALA A 36 -15.88 -15.25 6.76
C ALA A 36 -16.37 -13.92 7.32
N PRO A 37 -15.51 -12.92 7.56
CA PRO A 37 -15.98 -11.60 7.93
C PRO A 37 -16.88 -11.16 6.78
N THR A 38 -18.17 -11.18 7.03
CA THR A 38 -19.14 -10.59 6.14
C THR A 38 -18.91 -9.10 6.36
N SER A 39 -17.95 -8.53 5.63
CA SER A 39 -17.79 -7.10 5.45
C SER A 39 -19.03 -6.61 4.72
N SER A 40 -20.13 -6.55 5.46
CA SER A 40 -21.31 -5.82 5.10
C SER A 40 -20.98 -4.35 5.31
N SER A 41 -20.11 -3.84 4.45
CA SER A 41 -19.85 -2.42 4.32
C SER A 41 -21.17 -1.80 3.88
N ALA A 42 -21.86 -1.15 4.81
CA ALA A 42 -22.90 -0.21 4.46
C ALA A 42 -22.34 0.72 3.36
N PRO A 43 -23.13 1.10 2.34
CA PRO A 43 -22.65 2.00 1.31
C PRO A 43 -22.12 3.26 1.99
N ALA A 44 -20.81 3.48 1.85
CA ALA A 44 -20.15 4.67 2.36
C ALA A 44 -20.85 5.87 1.72
N ALA A 45 -21.48 6.70 2.55
CA ALA A 45 -22.11 7.92 2.08
C ALA A 45 -21.07 8.78 1.34
N ASP A 46 -21.52 9.49 0.30
CA ASP A 46 -20.66 10.41 -0.44
C ASP A 46 -19.96 11.38 0.54
N GLN A 47 -18.63 11.32 0.61
CA GLN A 47 -17.82 12.15 1.49
C GLN A 47 -17.04 13.17 0.64
N ALA A 48 -17.23 14.46 0.89
CA ALA A 48 -16.42 15.50 0.28
C ALA A 48 -15.02 15.52 0.91
N VAL A 49 -13.99 15.65 0.07
CA VAL A 49 -12.59 15.79 0.46
C VAL A 49 -12.12 17.19 0.07
N ALA A 50 -11.76 17.99 1.07
CA ALA A 50 -11.26 19.35 0.88
C ALA A 50 -9.91 19.34 0.14
N ALA A 51 -9.59 20.45 -0.53
CA ALA A 51 -8.31 20.60 -1.20
C ALA A 51 -7.15 20.53 -0.20
N GLY A 52 -6.18 19.65 -0.46
CA GLY A 52 -5.03 19.47 0.42
C GLY A 52 -3.96 18.55 -0.16
N ALA A 53 -2.90 18.37 0.61
CA ALA A 53 -1.82 17.44 0.28
C ALA A 53 -2.25 16.01 0.63
N HIS A 54 -2.21 15.13 -0.36
CA HIS A 54 -2.55 13.72 -0.21
C HIS A 54 -1.42 12.85 -0.76
N THR A 55 -1.25 11.67 -0.18
CA THR A 55 -0.29 10.69 -0.70
C THR A 55 -0.94 9.87 -1.79
N VAL A 56 -0.30 9.76 -2.95
CA VAL A 56 -0.66 8.81 -4.01
C VAL A 56 0.38 7.72 -4.16
N LYS A 57 -0.07 6.53 -4.54
CA LYS A 57 0.75 5.33 -4.71
C LYS A 57 0.22 4.45 -5.83
N CYS A 58 1.12 3.64 -6.38
CA CYS A 58 0.75 2.52 -7.23
C CYS A 58 0.17 1.36 -6.39
N GLY A 59 -0.97 0.82 -6.80
CA GLY A 59 -1.64 -0.29 -6.10
C GLY A 59 -0.81 -1.56 -6.00
N CYS A 60 0.14 -1.80 -6.94
CA CYS A 60 0.98 -3.00 -6.89
C CYS A 60 1.86 -3.09 -5.63
N VAL A 61 2.11 -1.96 -4.94
CA VAL A 61 2.95 -1.88 -3.74
C VAL A 61 2.15 -1.58 -2.47
N ILE A 62 0.82 -1.67 -2.55
CA ILE A 62 -0.09 -1.53 -1.41
C ILE A 62 -0.58 -2.94 -1.08
N GLU A 63 -0.10 -3.49 0.04
CA GLU A 63 -0.34 -4.89 0.42
C GLU A 63 -1.84 -5.21 0.52
N GLU A 64 -2.66 -4.30 1.07
CA GLU A 64 -4.10 -4.50 1.19
C GLU A 64 -4.90 -4.41 -0.13
N VAL A 65 -4.33 -3.81 -1.20
CA VAL A 65 -5.03 -3.61 -2.49
C VAL A 65 -4.87 -4.84 -3.38
N GLY A 66 -3.66 -5.38 -3.50
CA GLY A 66 -3.39 -6.60 -4.27
C GLY A 66 -3.53 -6.49 -5.80
N HIS A 67 -3.72 -5.29 -6.36
CA HIS A 67 -3.78 -5.06 -7.81
C HIS A 67 -3.20 -3.69 -8.19
N CYS A 68 -2.73 -3.58 -9.44
CA CYS A 68 -2.08 -2.39 -9.94
C CYS A 68 -3.07 -1.30 -10.37
N GLY A 69 -2.72 -0.03 -10.10
CA GLY A 69 -3.54 1.13 -10.44
C GLY A 69 -3.08 2.37 -9.69
N ASN A 70 -3.82 3.46 -9.84
CA ASN A 70 -3.56 4.76 -9.22
C ASN A 70 -4.43 4.91 -7.96
N TYR A 71 -3.81 5.05 -6.79
CA TYR A 71 -4.50 5.15 -5.51
C TYR A 71 -4.10 6.42 -4.78
N ILE A 72 -5.04 6.99 -4.03
CA ILE A 72 -4.86 8.14 -3.16
C ILE A 72 -5.20 7.77 -1.72
N SER A 73 -4.41 8.25 -0.77
CA SER A 73 -4.62 8.07 0.65
C SER A 73 -5.56 9.15 1.20
N ILE A 74 -6.75 8.73 1.61
CA ILE A 74 -7.77 9.57 2.26
C ILE A 74 -8.06 8.95 3.63
N ASP A 75 -7.89 9.73 4.70
CA ASP A 75 -8.12 9.30 6.09
C ASP A 75 -7.41 7.96 6.44
N GLY A 76 -6.21 7.76 5.90
CA GLY A 76 -5.39 6.56 6.14
C GLY A 76 -5.75 5.35 5.28
N SER A 77 -6.78 5.44 4.43
CA SER A 77 -7.18 4.36 3.50
C SER A 77 -6.76 4.70 2.07
N PHE A 78 -6.27 3.70 1.33
CA PHE A 78 -5.97 3.87 -0.10
C PHE A 78 -7.20 3.59 -0.96
N LEU A 79 -7.69 4.62 -1.63
CA LEU A 79 -8.85 4.55 -2.51
C LEU A 79 -8.39 4.66 -3.97
N PRO A 80 -8.96 3.87 -4.90
CA PRO A 80 -8.65 4.00 -6.33
C PRO A 80 -9.17 5.35 -6.85
N ILE A 81 -8.43 5.95 -7.77
CA ILE A 81 -8.86 7.19 -8.46
C ILE A 81 -9.71 6.81 -9.67
N ALA A 82 -11.03 6.98 -9.57
CA ALA A 82 -11.99 6.51 -10.58
C ALA A 82 -11.89 7.27 -11.90
N ASN A 83 -11.62 8.58 -11.86
CA ASN A 83 -11.61 9.45 -13.03
C ASN A 83 -10.19 9.81 -13.53
N GLY A 84 -9.19 8.97 -13.23
CA GLY A 84 -7.80 9.25 -13.60
C GLY A 84 -7.57 9.55 -15.08
N LYS A 85 -8.30 8.88 -15.99
CA LYS A 85 -8.20 9.14 -17.45
C LYS A 85 -8.65 10.56 -17.82
N GLU A 86 -9.67 11.09 -17.15
CA GLU A 86 -10.20 12.44 -17.39
C GLU A 86 -9.21 13.51 -16.91
N LEU A 87 -8.41 13.16 -15.90
CA LEU A 87 -7.34 13.99 -15.34
C LEU A 87 -6.00 13.85 -16.10
N GLY A 88 -5.98 13.07 -17.20
CA GLY A 88 -4.77 12.85 -17.98
C GLY A 88 -3.76 11.88 -17.36
N LEU A 89 -4.13 11.16 -16.30
CA LEU A 89 -3.25 10.15 -15.70
C LEU A 89 -3.11 8.93 -16.60
N GLY A 90 -1.89 8.39 -16.68
CA GLY A 90 -1.67 7.05 -17.19
C GLY A 90 -2.34 5.99 -16.30
N ARG A 91 -2.47 4.75 -16.80
CA ARG A 91 -3.05 3.64 -16.02
C ARG A 91 -2.29 3.29 -14.73
N MET A 92 -1.03 3.70 -14.67
CA MET A 92 -0.03 3.31 -13.67
C MET A 92 0.93 4.47 -13.42
N GLU A 93 0.39 5.69 -13.34
CA GLU A 93 1.15 6.94 -13.31
C GLU A 93 2.29 6.87 -12.28
N TRP A 94 1.99 6.36 -11.09
CA TRP A 94 2.94 6.34 -9.97
C TRP A 94 3.61 4.99 -9.73
N CYS A 95 3.51 4.04 -10.66
CA CYS A 95 4.19 2.75 -10.51
C CYS A 95 5.71 2.91 -10.69
N GLY A 96 6.47 2.36 -9.72
CA GLY A 96 7.92 2.51 -9.64
C GLY A 96 8.41 3.82 -8.99
N GLN A 97 7.51 4.76 -8.67
CA GLN A 97 7.88 6.07 -8.10
C GLN A 97 7.84 6.10 -6.55
N GLY A 98 7.26 5.08 -5.91
CA GLY A 98 7.04 5.07 -4.46
C GLY A 98 5.81 5.87 -4.06
N ALA A 99 5.83 6.46 -2.85
CA ALA A 99 4.78 7.36 -2.39
C ALA A 99 5.08 8.79 -2.84
N VAL A 100 4.10 9.42 -3.48
CA VAL A 100 4.21 10.80 -4.01
C VAL A 100 3.18 11.67 -3.30
N SER A 101 3.55 12.90 -2.93
CA SER A 101 2.60 13.89 -2.39
C SER A 101 2.04 14.72 -3.53
N VAL A 102 0.73 14.87 -3.59
CA VAL A 102 0.02 15.66 -4.62
C VAL A 102 -1.00 16.57 -3.97
N GLN A 103 -1.33 17.69 -4.60
CA GLN A 103 -2.47 18.50 -4.18
C GLN A 103 -3.73 17.96 -4.85
N ALA A 104 -4.72 17.54 -4.06
CA ALA A 104 -5.97 16.99 -4.57
C ALA A 104 -7.18 17.51 -3.82
N ALA A 105 -8.32 17.55 -4.49
CA ALA A 105 -9.65 17.80 -3.92
C ALA A 105 -10.66 16.93 -4.65
N GLY A 106 -11.76 16.54 -4.00
CA GLY A 106 -12.75 15.71 -4.66
C GLY A 106 -13.81 15.13 -3.74
N SER A 107 -14.30 13.95 -4.08
CA SER A 107 -15.28 13.22 -3.29
C SER A 107 -15.02 11.73 -3.32
N VAL A 108 -15.26 11.06 -2.20
CA VAL A 108 -15.31 9.60 -2.13
C VAL A 108 -16.73 9.16 -2.43
N LYS A 109 -16.91 8.28 -3.43
CA LYS A 109 -18.19 7.68 -3.80
C LYS A 109 -18.00 6.19 -4.07
N GLY A 110 -18.79 5.34 -3.41
CA GLY A 110 -18.72 3.90 -3.64
C GLY A 110 -17.36 3.25 -3.31
N GLY A 111 -16.55 3.87 -2.44
CA GLY A 111 -15.21 3.40 -2.11
C GLY A 111 -14.11 3.85 -3.09
N GLU A 112 -14.44 4.70 -4.06
CA GLU A 112 -13.49 5.28 -5.00
C GLU A 112 -13.37 6.79 -4.80
N PHE A 113 -12.19 7.34 -5.09
CA PHE A 113 -11.98 8.79 -5.10
C PHE A 113 -12.22 9.35 -6.50
N ILE A 114 -13.14 10.32 -6.58
CA ILE A 114 -13.41 11.10 -7.79
C ILE A 114 -12.76 12.48 -7.58
N ALA A 115 -11.65 12.74 -8.24
CA ALA A 115 -10.94 14.00 -8.09
C ALA A 115 -11.69 15.10 -8.86
N SER A 116 -11.91 16.24 -8.20
CA SER A 116 -12.29 17.49 -8.87
C SER A 116 -11.05 18.27 -9.31
N THR A 117 -9.97 18.15 -8.54
CA THR A 117 -8.65 18.70 -8.87
C THR A 117 -7.57 17.70 -8.46
N LEU A 118 -6.53 17.58 -9.28
CA LEU A 118 -5.35 16.78 -8.99
C LEU A 118 -4.15 17.45 -9.65
N ASP A 119 -3.21 17.93 -8.85
CA ASP A 119 -1.97 18.55 -9.29
C ASP A 119 -0.81 17.61 -8.97
N THR A 120 -0.14 17.14 -10.03
CA THR A 120 0.98 16.20 -9.96
C THR A 120 2.35 16.88 -9.99
N ASP A 121 2.40 18.21 -10.14
CA ASP A 121 3.61 19.01 -10.32
C ASP A 121 4.12 19.61 -8.99
N GLY A 122 3.76 18.99 -7.86
CA GLY A 122 4.06 19.44 -6.50
C GLY A 122 5.54 19.74 -6.21
#